data_AF-A0A0V0J5A5-F1
#
_entry.id   AF-A0A0V0J5A5-F1
#
_cell.length_a   1.000
_cell.length_b   1.000
_cell.length_c   1.000
_cell.angle_alpha   90.00
_cell.angle_beta   90.00
_cell.angle_gamma   90.00
#
_symmetry.space_group_name_H-M   'P 1'
#
loop_
_entity.id
_entity.type
_entity.pdbx_description
1 polymer ?
#
loop_
_entity_poly.entity_id
_entity_poly.type
_entity_poly.pdbx_seq_one_letter_code
_entity_poly.pdbx_strand_id
1 'polypeptide(L)'
;RLRPAAFFGQAVVSVQGYISSCGVPSSNMFSSLRNIRGRVFSVVENVRVCPNFSTETVVNKELHPYKLFKLNKGPLTAVSCSRSEALSYYETMQLVRRMETTISNLYKEKKIRGFCHLYSGQEAVAVGIEAALIPGDSIITAYRCHGFLITRGETPSGVMA
;
A
#
# COMPACT_ATOMS: atom_id res chain seq x y z
N ARG A 1 -19.35 22.03 -12.07
CA ARG A 1 -18.44 23.13 -12.49
C ARG A 1 -17.13 22.46 -12.93
N LEU A 2 -16.93 22.28 -14.24
CA LEU A 2 -15.83 21.50 -14.83
C LEU A 2 -14.56 22.35 -15.05
N ARG A 3 -13.44 21.65 -15.18
CA ARG A 3 -12.02 22.06 -15.26
C ARG A 3 -11.66 22.90 -16.50
N PRO A 4 -10.37 23.19 -16.72
CA PRO A 4 -9.72 22.71 -17.94
C PRO A 4 -8.63 21.69 -17.64
N ALA A 5 -8.73 20.54 -18.30
CA ALA A 5 -7.72 19.51 -18.40
C ALA A 5 -6.89 19.73 -19.66
N ALA A 6 -5.58 19.58 -19.58
CA ALA A 6 -4.70 19.51 -20.74
C ALA A 6 -4.41 18.04 -21.07
N PHE A 7 -4.70 17.68 -22.33
CA PHE A 7 -4.39 16.40 -22.99
C PHE A 7 -2.89 16.30 -23.31
N PHE A 8 -2.30 15.09 -23.24
CA PHE A 8 -1.65 14.37 -24.35
C PHE A 8 -0.90 13.11 -23.84
N GLY A 9 -1.04 11.97 -24.55
CA GLY A 9 0.01 10.93 -24.64
C GLY A 9 -0.23 9.57 -23.93
N GLN A 10 -1.09 8.74 -24.53
CA GLN A 10 -1.16 7.26 -24.51
C GLN A 10 -0.41 6.43 -23.43
N ALA A 11 -1.18 5.74 -22.59
CA ALA A 11 -1.23 4.27 -22.50
C ALA A 11 -2.42 3.90 -21.59
N VAL A 12 -3.56 3.59 -22.18
CA VAL A 12 -4.75 3.11 -21.48
C VAL A 12 -4.63 1.60 -21.37
N VAL A 13 -4.41 1.07 -20.17
CA VAL A 13 -4.72 -0.33 -19.88
C VAL A 13 -5.92 -0.32 -18.96
N SER A 14 -7.08 -0.59 -19.57
CA SER A 14 -8.34 -0.88 -18.89
C SER A 14 -8.28 -2.32 -18.39
N VAL A 15 -8.36 -2.54 -17.08
CA VAL A 15 -8.54 -3.89 -16.51
C VAL A 15 -9.95 -3.96 -15.91
N GLN A 16 -10.89 -4.32 -16.77
CA GLN A 16 -12.24 -4.74 -16.39
C GLN A 16 -12.32 -6.26 -16.53
N GLY A 17 -12.60 -6.95 -15.41
CA GLY A 17 -13.14 -8.30 -15.38
C GLY A 17 -12.13 -9.43 -15.17
N TYR A 18 -12.30 -10.18 -14.08
CA TYR A 18 -12.58 -11.62 -14.09
C TYR A 18 -12.82 -12.10 -12.65
N ILE A 19 -14.09 -12.15 -12.26
CA ILE A 19 -14.58 -13.00 -11.16
C ILE A 19 -15.15 -14.23 -11.83
N SER A 20 -14.59 -15.42 -11.58
CA SER A 20 -15.32 -16.70 -11.43
C SER A 20 -14.42 -17.92 -11.63
N SER A 21 -14.65 -18.91 -10.76
CA SER A 21 -14.30 -20.33 -10.86
C SER A 21 -12.91 -20.75 -10.37
N CYS A 22 -12.92 -21.55 -9.28
CA CYS A 22 -12.01 -22.63 -8.87
C CYS A 22 -12.41 -22.96 -7.41
N GLY A 23 -13.32 -23.90 -7.14
CA GLY A 23 -13.05 -25.34 -7.15
C GLY A 23 -12.72 -25.79 -5.72
N VAL A 24 -13.68 -26.39 -5.02
CA VAL A 24 -13.52 -26.90 -3.64
C VAL A 24 -12.73 -28.23 -3.68
N PRO A 25 -11.66 -28.41 -2.88
CA PRO A 25 -10.98 -29.71 -2.81
C PRO A 25 -11.66 -30.67 -1.82
N SER A 26 -11.72 -31.94 -2.23
CA SER A 26 -12.29 -33.11 -1.55
C SER A 26 -11.58 -33.50 -0.24
N SER A 27 -12.33 -34.22 0.61
CA SER A 27 -12.19 -34.45 2.06
C SER A 27 -11.03 -35.33 2.58
N ASN A 28 -10.03 -35.71 1.79
CA ASN A 28 -9.02 -36.70 2.22
C ASN A 28 -7.57 -36.20 2.30
N MET A 29 -7.36 -34.97 2.78
CA MET A 29 -6.02 -34.46 3.14
C MET A 29 -5.98 -33.79 4.53
N PHE A 30 -6.89 -34.19 5.42
CA PHE A 30 -7.14 -33.51 6.72
C PHE A 30 -6.51 -34.18 7.96
N SER A 31 -5.66 -35.20 7.80
CA SER A 31 -4.98 -35.86 8.93
C SER A 31 -3.56 -35.35 9.21
N SER A 32 -2.84 -34.85 8.20
CA SER A 32 -1.44 -34.39 8.38
C SER A 32 -1.32 -32.91 8.81
N LEU A 33 -2.37 -32.10 8.63
CA LEU A 33 -2.37 -30.66 8.96
C LEU A 33 -2.75 -30.36 10.43
N ARG A 34 -3.16 -31.35 11.22
CA ARG A 34 -3.54 -31.13 12.63
C ARG A 34 -2.34 -30.84 13.54
N ASN A 35 -1.13 -31.27 13.17
CA ASN A 35 0.06 -31.13 14.02
C ASN A 35 0.81 -29.79 13.81
N ILE A 36 0.56 -29.09 12.70
CA ILE A 36 1.14 -27.75 12.43
C ILE A 36 0.33 -26.66 13.14
N ARG A 37 -0.97 -26.88 13.33
CA ARG A 37 -1.88 -25.92 13.96
C ARG A 37 -1.53 -25.60 15.42
N GLY A 38 -0.97 -26.56 16.17
CA GLY A 38 -0.53 -26.34 17.55
C GLY A 38 0.73 -25.47 17.66
N ARG A 39 1.69 -25.65 16.73
CA ARG A 39 2.95 -24.88 16.73
C ARG A 39 2.77 -23.46 16.22
N VAL A 40 1.85 -23.25 15.28
CA VAL A 40 1.52 -21.90 14.79
C VAL A 40 0.76 -21.13 15.88
N PHE A 41 -0.15 -21.77 16.61
CA PHE A 41 -0.89 -21.12 17.71
C PHE A 41 0.02 -20.72 18.88
N SER A 42 0.99 -21.57 19.26
CA SER A 42 1.95 -21.24 20.33
C SER A 42 2.95 -20.12 19.97
N VAL A 43 3.17 -19.87 18.68
CA VAL A 43 3.97 -18.73 18.21
C VAL A 43 3.17 -17.43 18.26
N VAL A 44 1.84 -17.50 18.08
CA VAL A 44 0.96 -16.32 18.13
C VAL A 44 0.78 -15.81 19.56
N GLU A 45 0.80 -16.69 20.58
CA GLU A 45 0.74 -16.29 21.99
C GLU A 45 2.01 -15.59 22.51
N ASN A 46 3.14 -15.69 21.80
CA ASN A 46 4.41 -15.05 22.17
C ASN A 46 4.71 -13.77 21.39
N VAL A 47 3.71 -13.20 20.70
CA VAL A 47 3.82 -11.81 20.23
C VAL A 47 3.80 -10.92 21.47
N ARG A 48 5.00 -10.64 21.96
CA ARG A 48 5.30 -9.68 23.01
C ARG A 48 4.34 -8.50 22.90
N VAL A 49 3.51 -8.32 23.90
CA VAL A 49 2.82 -7.06 24.13
C VAL A 49 3.94 -6.02 24.30
N CYS A 50 4.18 -5.24 23.25
CA CYS A 50 5.15 -4.15 23.32
C CYS A 50 4.71 -3.22 24.47
N PRO A 51 5.54 -2.98 25.49
CA PRO A 51 5.14 -2.19 26.67
C PRO A 51 4.85 -0.72 26.35
N ASN A 52 5.18 -0.26 25.14
CA ASN A 52 5.01 1.12 24.67
C ASN A 52 3.83 1.24 23.70
N PHE A 53 2.72 0.57 23.95
CA PHE A 53 1.51 0.76 23.14
C PHE A 53 0.84 2.08 23.53
N SER A 54 0.73 3.02 22.59
CA SER A 54 -0.07 4.23 22.80
C SER A 54 -1.54 3.84 23.05
N THR A 55 -2.05 4.15 24.24
CA THR A 55 -3.47 4.03 24.60
C THR A 55 -4.32 5.16 24.03
N GLU A 56 -3.70 6.18 23.43
CA GLU A 56 -4.41 7.32 22.85
C GLU A 56 -5.09 6.90 21.54
N THR A 57 -6.37 7.25 21.42
CA THR A 57 -7.19 6.91 20.25
C THR A 57 -6.93 7.83 19.06
N VAL A 58 -6.43 9.04 19.33
CA VAL A 58 -6.20 10.10 18.33
C VAL A 58 -4.85 10.74 18.59
N VAL A 59 -4.02 10.82 17.56
CA VAL A 59 -2.74 11.52 17.60
C VAL A 59 -2.91 12.89 16.95
N ASN A 60 -2.66 13.95 17.71
CA ASN A 60 -2.61 15.31 17.21
C ASN A 60 -1.15 15.68 16.89
N LYS A 61 -0.88 16.12 15.67
CA LYS A 61 0.44 16.59 15.24
C LYS A 61 0.35 17.95 14.59
N GLU A 62 1.35 18.78 14.90
CA GLU A 62 1.61 20.00 14.17
C GLU A 62 2.61 19.71 13.04
N LEU A 63 2.25 20.09 11.82
CA LEU A 63 3.07 19.95 10.63
C LEU A 63 3.95 21.17 10.41
N HIS A 64 4.98 21.04 9.58
CA HIS A 64 5.72 22.21 9.13
C HIS A 64 4.88 23.05 8.17
N PRO A 65 4.94 24.39 8.26
CA PRO A 65 4.21 25.25 7.35
C PRO A 65 4.74 25.09 5.91
N TYR A 66 3.82 25.01 4.94
CA TYR A 66 4.16 24.90 3.54
C TYR A 66 4.56 26.26 2.95
N LYS A 67 5.58 26.27 2.08
CA LYS A 67 5.92 27.46 1.28
C LYS A 67 4.79 27.73 0.28
N LEU A 68 4.14 28.87 0.40
CA LEU A 68 3.03 29.26 -0.47
C LEU A 68 3.53 30.02 -1.71
N PHE A 69 2.91 29.75 -2.85
CA PHE A 69 3.13 30.51 -4.08
C PHE A 69 1.78 31.00 -4.61
N LYS A 70 1.60 32.33 -4.67
CA LYS A 70 0.35 32.99 -5.12
C LYS A 70 -0.92 32.54 -4.36
N LEU A 71 -0.77 32.11 -3.10
CA LEU A 71 -1.88 31.74 -2.23
C LEU A 71 -1.79 32.54 -0.93
N ASN A 72 -2.94 33.06 -0.47
CA ASN A 72 -3.02 33.85 0.77
C ASN A 72 -3.12 32.97 2.03
N LYS A 73 -3.61 31.72 1.89
CA LYS A 73 -3.80 30.77 2.99
C LYS A 73 -3.37 29.37 2.56
N GLY A 74 -2.65 28.68 3.44
CA GLY A 74 -2.21 27.30 3.26
C GLY A 74 -3.18 26.26 3.83
N PRO A 75 -2.84 24.96 3.71
CA PRO A 75 -3.56 23.90 4.41
C PRO A 75 -3.41 24.05 5.93
N LEU A 76 -4.28 23.38 6.69
CA LEU A 76 -4.23 23.38 8.15
C LEU A 76 -2.94 22.72 8.64
N THR A 77 -2.28 23.37 9.60
CA THR A 77 -1.02 22.90 10.20
C THR A 77 -1.26 21.81 11.24
N ALA A 78 -2.40 21.85 11.93
CA ALA A 78 -2.79 20.84 12.90
C ALA A 78 -3.56 19.72 12.21
N VAL A 79 -3.09 18.48 12.37
CA VAL A 79 -3.73 17.28 11.83
C VAL A 79 -3.96 16.28 12.96
N SER A 80 -5.13 15.67 12.95
CA SER A 80 -5.47 14.56 13.83
C SER A 80 -5.56 13.27 13.02
N CYS A 81 -5.11 12.16 13.59
CA CYS A 81 -5.15 10.84 12.95
C CYS A 81 -5.61 9.81 13.98
N SER A 82 -6.62 9.01 13.63
CA SER A 82 -7.08 7.93 14.51
C SER A 82 -6.10 6.76 14.50
N ARG A 83 -6.10 5.97 15.58
CA ARG A 83 -5.26 4.78 15.69
C ARG A 83 -5.48 3.78 14.54
N SER A 84 -6.72 3.56 14.12
CA SER A 84 -7.05 2.64 13.03
C SER A 84 -6.50 3.11 11.68
N GLU A 85 -6.62 4.41 11.39
CA GLU A 85 -6.06 4.99 10.16
C GLU A 85 -4.54 4.91 10.17
N ALA A 86 -3.90 5.26 11.29
CA ALA A 86 -2.45 5.19 11.42
C ALA A 86 -1.91 3.76 11.21
N LEU A 87 -2.59 2.75 11.75
CA LEU A 87 -2.25 1.35 11.53
C LEU A 87 -2.43 0.95 10.06
N SER A 88 -3.55 1.33 9.45
CA SER A 88 -3.79 1.07 8.02
C SER A 88 -2.69 1.68 7.15
N TYR A 89 -2.33 2.94 7.37
CA TYR A 89 -1.26 3.60 6.61
C TYR A 89 0.09 2.91 6.82
N TYR A 90 0.40 2.54 8.06
CA TYR A 90 1.64 1.83 8.37
C TYR A 90 1.71 0.47 7.68
N GLU A 91 0.64 -0.32 7.72
CA GLU A 91 0.55 -1.61 7.05
C GLU A 91 0.75 -1.49 5.55
N THR A 92 0.08 -0.52 4.90
CA THR A 92 0.24 -0.28 3.46
C THR A 92 1.66 0.18 3.11
N MET A 93 2.23 1.12 3.87
CA MET A 93 3.62 1.55 3.63
C MET A 93 4.60 0.38 3.79
N GLN A 94 4.42 -0.46 4.79
CA GLN A 94 5.28 -1.60 5.05
C GLN A 94 5.12 -2.71 4.00
N LEU A 95 3.91 -2.90 3.47
CA LEU A 95 3.64 -3.80 2.36
C LEU A 95 4.42 -3.36 1.12
N VAL A 96 4.32 -2.09 0.73
CA VAL A 96 5.05 -1.52 -0.40
C VAL A 96 6.56 -1.69 -0.19
N ARG A 97 7.09 -1.36 0.99
CA ARG A 97 8.51 -1.51 1.31
C ARG A 97 9.00 -2.95 1.13
N ARG A 98 8.23 -3.93 1.62
CA ARG A 98 8.60 -5.35 1.52
C ARG A 98 8.55 -5.86 0.10
N MET A 99 7.50 -5.49 -0.64
CA MET A 99 7.38 -5.82 -2.07
C MET A 99 8.58 -5.26 -2.85
N GLU A 100 8.93 -4.00 -2.67
CA GLU A 100 10.07 -3.36 -3.35
C GLU A 100 11.41 -4.01 -2.99
N THR A 101 11.57 -4.44 -1.74
CA THR A 101 12.77 -5.18 -1.30
C THR A 101 12.86 -6.53 -2.01
N THR A 102 11.75 -7.24 -2.13
CA THR A 102 11.67 -8.50 -2.89
C THR A 102 11.97 -8.27 -4.37
N ILE A 103 11.37 -7.26 -4.99
CA ILE A 103 11.63 -6.87 -6.39
C ILE A 103 13.13 -6.57 -6.59
N SER A 104 13.75 -5.84 -5.66
CA SER A 104 15.19 -5.56 -5.69
C SER A 104 16.04 -6.84 -5.67
N ASN A 105 15.66 -7.83 -4.86
CA ASN A 105 16.35 -9.11 -4.79
C ASN A 105 16.16 -9.93 -6.08
N LEU A 106 14.93 -10.01 -6.60
CA LEU A 106 14.63 -10.71 -7.84
C LEU A 106 15.34 -10.09 -9.06
N TYR A 107 15.53 -8.77 -9.05
CA TYR A 107 16.31 -8.07 -10.06
C TYR A 107 17.80 -8.45 -9.98
N LYS A 108 18.37 -8.54 -8.77
CA LYS A 108 19.76 -9.02 -8.56
C LYS A 108 19.94 -10.47 -8.98
N GLU A 109 18.93 -11.31 -8.76
CA GLU A 109 18.88 -12.71 -9.23
C GLU A 109 18.67 -12.83 -10.75
N LYS A 110 18.56 -11.72 -11.48
CA LYS A 110 18.31 -11.67 -12.93
C LYS A 110 16.98 -12.32 -13.36
N LYS A 111 16.05 -12.48 -12.42
CA LYS A 111 14.67 -12.94 -12.69
C LYS A 111 13.83 -11.83 -13.29
N ILE A 112 14.01 -10.60 -12.82
CA ILE A 112 13.47 -9.38 -13.43
C ILE A 112 14.54 -8.80 -14.35
N ARG A 113 14.17 -8.44 -15.58
CA ARG A 113 15.07 -7.87 -16.60
C ARG A 113 14.52 -6.54 -17.12
N GLY A 114 15.39 -5.75 -17.75
CA GLY A 114 15.01 -4.44 -18.27
C GLY A 114 14.97 -3.38 -17.18
N PHE A 115 13.96 -2.52 -17.20
CA PHE A 115 13.87 -1.39 -16.27
C PHE A 115 13.14 -1.78 -14.99
N CYS A 116 13.69 -1.34 -13.84
CA CYS A 116 13.06 -1.54 -12.54
C CYS A 116 13.31 -0.30 -11.65
N HIS A 117 12.25 0.46 -11.38
CA HIS A 117 12.33 1.72 -10.64
C HIS A 117 11.65 1.57 -9.27
N LEU A 118 12.45 1.31 -8.23
CA LEU A 118 11.94 0.99 -6.90
C LEU A 118 11.31 2.19 -6.20
N TYR A 119 10.11 2.08 -5.64
CA TYR A 119 9.44 3.14 -4.89
C TYR A 119 9.91 3.27 -3.41
N SER A 120 10.95 2.51 -3.02
CA SER A 120 11.46 2.49 -1.66
C SER A 120 11.89 3.87 -1.15
N GLY A 121 11.35 4.28 -0.01
CA GLY A 121 11.62 5.57 0.64
C GLY A 121 10.62 6.68 0.30
N GLN A 122 9.68 6.42 -0.61
CA GLN A 122 8.62 7.37 -0.99
C GLN A 122 7.22 6.86 -0.62
N GLU A 123 7.09 5.82 0.19
CA GLU A 123 5.82 5.15 0.48
C GLU A 123 4.76 6.10 1.05
N ALA A 124 5.19 7.04 1.89
CA ALA A 124 4.31 8.05 2.46
C ALA A 124 3.64 8.94 1.40
N VAL A 125 4.26 9.11 0.22
CA VAL A 125 3.70 9.89 -0.89
C VAL A 125 2.51 9.15 -1.50
N ALA A 126 2.69 7.88 -1.89
CA ALA A 126 1.60 7.09 -2.47
C ALA A 126 0.45 6.91 -1.48
N VAL A 127 0.74 6.49 -0.25
CA VAL A 127 -0.28 6.26 0.79
C VAL A 127 -0.97 7.55 1.20
N GLY A 128 -0.22 8.65 1.33
CA GLY A 128 -0.78 9.95 1.69
C GLY A 128 -1.67 10.55 0.60
N ILE A 129 -1.29 10.39 -0.67
CA ILE A 129 -2.13 10.79 -1.81
C ILE A 129 -3.41 9.93 -1.83
N GLU A 130 -3.28 8.62 -1.71
CA GLU A 130 -4.43 7.70 -1.66
C GLU A 130 -5.43 8.09 -0.58
N ALA A 131 -4.94 8.36 0.63
CA ALA A 131 -5.76 8.72 1.79
C ALA A 131 -6.56 10.03 1.61
N ALA A 132 -6.10 10.93 0.73
CA ALA A 132 -6.76 12.21 0.47
C ALA A 132 -7.74 12.16 -0.70
N LEU A 133 -7.67 11.12 -1.55
CA LEU A 133 -8.51 10.99 -2.74
C LEU A 133 -9.81 10.27 -2.43
N ILE A 134 -10.81 10.49 -3.27
CA ILE A 134 -12.10 9.80 -3.20
C ILE A 134 -12.24 8.76 -4.31
N PRO A 135 -13.09 7.73 -4.13
CA PRO A 135 -13.39 6.78 -5.19
C PRO A 135 -13.88 7.49 -6.46
N GLY A 136 -13.26 7.18 -7.60
CA GLY A 136 -13.51 7.84 -8.89
C GLY A 136 -12.45 8.87 -9.28
N ASP A 137 -11.59 9.31 -8.36
CA ASP A 137 -10.45 10.15 -8.71
C ASP A 137 -9.38 9.35 -9.48
N SER A 138 -8.81 9.99 -10.50
CA SER A 138 -7.78 9.40 -11.35
C SER A 138 -6.40 9.90 -10.95
N ILE A 139 -5.42 8.99 -10.89
CA ILE A 139 -4.01 9.30 -10.68
C ILE A 139 -3.23 8.95 -11.95
N ILE A 140 -2.32 9.83 -12.35
CA ILE A 140 -1.30 9.55 -13.35
C ILE A 140 0.08 9.75 -12.74
N THR A 141 1.00 8.83 -13.02
CA THR A 141 2.38 8.88 -12.52
C THR A 141 3.34 8.38 -13.60
N ALA A 142 4.64 8.58 -13.38
CA ALA A 142 5.70 8.11 -14.27
C ALA A 142 6.04 6.63 -14.01
N TYR A 143 7.19 6.19 -14.54
CA TYR A 143 7.70 4.81 -14.46
C TYR A 143 8.05 4.31 -13.05
N ARG A 144 7.92 5.13 -12.00
CA ARG A 144 8.10 4.74 -10.60
C ARG A 144 6.74 4.60 -9.94
N CYS A 145 6.02 3.55 -10.30
CA CYS A 145 4.58 3.45 -10.06
C CYS A 145 4.14 2.32 -9.13
N HIS A 146 5.03 1.39 -8.73
CA HIS A 146 4.61 0.19 -7.98
C HIS A 146 3.86 0.52 -6.69
N GLY A 147 4.30 1.56 -5.95
CA GLY A 147 3.61 2.03 -4.76
C GLY A 147 2.17 2.47 -5.01
N PHE A 148 1.93 3.19 -6.11
CA PHE A 148 0.57 3.63 -6.49
C PHE A 148 -0.31 2.48 -6.97
N LEU A 149 0.25 1.45 -7.62
CA LEU A 149 -0.52 0.27 -8.00
C LEU A 149 -1.06 -0.44 -6.76
N ILE A 150 -0.22 -0.64 -5.75
CA ILE A 150 -0.63 -1.25 -4.48
C ILE A 150 -1.71 -0.43 -3.77
N THR A 151 -1.56 0.90 -3.70
CA THR A 151 -2.57 1.74 -3.02
C THR A 151 -3.89 1.78 -3.78
N ARG A 152 -3.87 1.64 -5.11
CA ARG A 152 -5.06 1.56 -5.97
C ARG A 152 -5.74 0.19 -5.96
N GLY A 153 -5.22 -0.77 -5.20
CA GLY A 153 -5.88 -2.07 -4.96
C GLY A 153 -5.25 -3.25 -5.71
N GLU A 154 -4.15 -3.06 -6.43
CA GLU A 154 -3.43 -4.20 -7.00
C GLU A 154 -2.75 -5.03 -5.92
N THR A 155 -2.63 -6.32 -6.19
CA THR A 155 -1.92 -7.23 -5.28
C THR A 155 -0.42 -7.19 -5.52
N PRO A 156 0.43 -7.43 -4.51
CA PRO A 156 1.88 -7.54 -4.70
C PRO A 156 2.26 -8.59 -5.75
N SER A 157 1.50 -9.69 -5.82
CA SER A 157 1.68 -10.71 -6.85
C SER A 157 1.37 -10.17 -8.24
N GLY A 158 0.30 -9.38 -8.41
CA GLY A 158 -0.03 -8.75 -9.69
C GLY A 158 1.04 -7.75 -10.17
N VAL A 159 1.67 -7.03 -9.24
CA VAL A 159 2.77 -6.10 -9.56
C VAL A 159 4.06 -6.83 -9.95
N MET A 160 4.29 -8.04 -9.43
CA MET A 160 5.52 -8.81 -9.66
C MET A 160 5.41 -9.86 -10.78
N ALA A 161 4.20 -10.15 -11.26
CA ALA A 161 3.93 -11.15 -12.31
C ALA A 161 4.43 -10.69 -13.67
#